data_AF-A0A5C4NVV6-F1
#
_entry.id   AF-A0A5C4NVV6-F1
#
_cell.length_a   1.000
_cell.length_b   1.000
_cell.length_c   1.000
_cell.angle_alpha   90.00
_cell.angle_beta   90.00
_cell.angle_gamma   90.00
#
_symmetry.space_group_name_H-M   'P 1'
#
loop_
_entity.id
_entity.type
_entity.pdbx_description
1 polymer ?
#
loop_
_entity_poly.entity_id
_entity_poly.type
_entity_poly.pdbx_seq_one_letter_code
_entity_poly.pdbx_strand_id
1 'polypeptide(L)'
;MKKTTTRRKPKPPAAYFSYQLRQPAVDLFGEIAVIEDDLYDWVASVAPLHLSPRAFANYVRGYDVAAKVRHAKLHDLFDTIKDRLSHPWHARLAMHAIM
;
A
#
# COMPACT_ATOMS: atom_id res chain seq x y z
N MET A 1 62.97 -8.93 -19.41
CA MET A 1 61.84 -8.57 -18.51
C MET A 1 60.56 -8.49 -19.33
N LYS A 2 59.58 -9.38 -19.11
CA LYS A 2 58.29 -9.34 -19.82
C LYS A 2 57.22 -8.72 -18.90
N LYS A 3 56.59 -7.63 -19.32
CA LYS A 3 55.54 -6.93 -18.58
C LYS A 3 54.22 -7.69 -18.75
N THR A 4 53.65 -8.19 -17.67
CA THR A 4 52.32 -8.82 -17.65
C THR A 4 51.27 -7.75 -17.38
N THR A 5 50.49 -7.39 -18.40
CA THR A 5 49.32 -6.52 -18.26
C THR A 5 48.15 -7.35 -17.71
N THR A 6 47.81 -7.15 -16.44
CA THR A 6 46.65 -7.78 -15.81
C THR A 6 45.36 -7.16 -16.37
N ARG A 7 44.66 -7.92 -17.22
CA ARG A 7 43.33 -7.58 -17.73
C ARG A 7 42.34 -7.51 -16.56
N ARG A 8 41.92 -6.30 -16.19
CA ARG A 8 40.83 -6.09 -15.21
C ARG A 8 39.54 -6.69 -15.76
N LYS A 9 38.90 -7.57 -15.00
CA LYS A 9 37.58 -8.13 -15.35
C LYS A 9 36.54 -7.00 -15.36
N PRO A 10 35.58 -7.01 -16.30
CA PRO A 10 34.48 -6.05 -16.29
C PRO A 10 33.68 -6.19 -14.99
N LYS A 11 33.35 -5.04 -14.38
CA LYS A 11 32.44 -4.98 -13.22
C LYS A 11 31.09 -5.56 -13.67
N PRO A 12 30.50 -6.53 -12.94
CA PRO A 12 29.18 -7.03 -13.31
C PRO A 12 28.18 -5.86 -13.31
N PRO A 13 27.20 -5.86 -14.22
CA PRO A 13 26.14 -4.86 -14.19
C PRO A 13 25.50 -4.89 -12.80
N ALA A 14 25.21 -3.71 -12.24
CA ALA A 14 24.50 -3.62 -10.97
C ALA A 14 23.24 -4.48 -11.07
N ALA A 15 23.11 -5.47 -10.18
CA ALA A 15 21.93 -6.31 -10.14
C ALA A 15 20.75 -5.44 -9.71
N TYR A 16 19.96 -4.99 -10.70
CA TYR A 16 18.67 -4.39 -10.46
C TYR A 16 17.74 -5.50 -9.95
N PHE A 17 17.67 -5.65 -8.63
CA PHE A 17 16.71 -6.56 -8.03
C PHE A 17 15.34 -5.85 -8.02
N SER A 18 14.43 -6.29 -8.88
CA SER A 18 13.03 -5.83 -8.91
C SER A 18 12.33 -5.94 -7.55
N TYR A 19 12.80 -6.84 -6.69
CA TYR A 19 12.32 -7.00 -5.31
C TYR A 19 12.61 -5.81 -4.38
N GLN A 20 13.53 -4.91 -4.75
CA GLN A 20 13.80 -3.68 -3.99
C GLN A 20 12.77 -2.58 -4.26
N LEU A 21 11.94 -2.74 -5.30
CA LEU A 21 10.86 -1.82 -5.63
C LEU A 21 9.55 -2.49 -5.24
N ARG A 22 9.17 -2.38 -3.96
CA ARG A 22 7.76 -2.51 -3.54
C ARG A 22 7.01 -1.27 -4.03
N GLN A 23 6.90 -1.13 -5.35
CA GLN A 23 6.08 -0.07 -5.90
C GLN A 23 4.63 -0.55 -5.85
N PRO A 24 3.71 0.24 -5.26
CA PRO A 24 2.30 -0.11 -5.27
C PRO A 24 1.85 -0.29 -6.72
N ALA A 25 0.86 -1.16 -6.97
CA ALA A 25 0.31 -1.34 -8.31
C ALA A 25 -0.22 0.01 -8.83
N VAL A 26 0.41 0.51 -9.88
CA VAL A 26 0.10 1.80 -10.51
C VAL A 26 -0.69 1.52 -11.79
N ASP A 27 -1.78 2.25 -12.01
CA ASP A 27 -2.57 2.23 -13.25
C ASP A 27 -1.79 2.84 -14.42
N LEU A 28 -2.31 2.69 -15.64
CA LEU A 28 -1.76 3.18 -16.92
C LEU A 28 -1.43 4.69 -16.91
N PHE A 29 -2.03 5.46 -16.00
CA PHE A 29 -1.83 6.90 -15.84
C PHE A 29 -0.83 7.28 -14.75
N GLY A 30 -0.18 6.32 -14.07
CA GLY A 30 0.74 6.64 -13.00
C GLY A 30 0.07 6.82 -11.63
N GLU A 31 -1.23 6.52 -11.49
CA GLU A 31 -1.98 6.60 -10.23
C GLU A 31 -2.05 5.27 -9.50
N ILE A 32 -2.07 5.28 -8.17
CA ILE A 32 -2.27 4.06 -7.38
C ILE A 32 -3.70 3.57 -7.54
N ALA A 33 -3.86 2.36 -8.06
CA ALA A 33 -5.16 1.76 -8.25
C ALA A 33 -5.84 1.44 -6.90
N VAL A 34 -7.06 1.96 -6.74
CA VAL A 34 -7.96 1.63 -5.64
C VAL A 34 -9.24 1.09 -6.22
N ILE A 35 -9.50 -0.18 -5.94
CA ILE A 35 -10.69 -0.91 -6.40
C ILE A 35 -11.69 -1.06 -5.26
N GLU A 36 -12.92 -1.45 -5.59
CA GLU A 36 -14.01 -1.60 -4.62
C GLU A 36 -13.66 -2.61 -3.51
N ASP A 37 -12.99 -3.71 -3.85
CA ASP A 37 -12.52 -4.69 -2.87
C ASP A 37 -11.55 -4.08 -1.84
N ASP A 38 -10.68 -3.15 -2.25
CA ASP A 38 -9.78 -2.47 -1.31
C ASP A 38 -10.55 -1.60 -0.32
N LEU A 39 -11.62 -0.94 -0.80
CA LEU A 39 -12.49 -0.14 0.04
C LEU A 39 -13.27 -1.04 1.01
N TYR A 40 -13.72 -2.20 0.54
CA TYR A 40 -14.41 -3.19 1.35
C TYR A 40 -13.49 -3.73 2.45
N ASP A 41 -12.30 -4.22 2.10
CA ASP A 41 -11.30 -4.73 3.04
C ASP A 41 -10.93 -3.68 4.08
N TRP A 42 -10.74 -2.43 3.65
CA TRP A 42 -10.49 -1.33 4.55
C TRP A 42 -11.63 -1.11 5.56
N VAL A 43 -12.87 -1.04 5.09
CA VAL A 43 -14.03 -0.79 5.96
C VAL A 43 -14.27 -1.98 6.88
N ALA A 44 -14.08 -3.21 6.40
CA ALA A 44 -14.17 -4.42 7.19
C ALA A 44 -13.15 -4.42 8.35
N SER A 45 -11.90 -4.00 8.09
CA SER A 45 -10.86 -3.95 9.11
C SER A 45 -10.99 -2.74 10.05
N VAL A 46 -11.40 -1.57 9.57
CA VAL A 46 -11.36 -0.34 10.37
C VAL A 46 -12.70 0.01 11.02
N ALA A 47 -13.83 -0.25 10.34
CA ALA A 47 -15.15 0.16 10.78
C ALA A 47 -16.25 -0.84 10.35
N PRO A 48 -16.20 -2.09 10.83
CA PRO A 48 -17.08 -3.18 10.37
C PRO A 48 -18.58 -2.90 10.55
N LEU A 49 -18.96 -1.98 11.44
CA LEU A 49 -20.35 -1.54 11.62
C LEU A 49 -20.95 -0.87 10.37
N HIS A 50 -20.12 -0.41 9.43
CA HIS A 50 -20.55 0.29 8.22
C HIS A 50 -20.61 -0.62 6.99
N LEU A 51 -20.66 -1.94 7.15
CA LEU A 51 -20.71 -2.87 6.00
C LEU A 51 -22.08 -3.00 5.34
N SER A 52 -23.16 -2.46 5.92
CA SER A 52 -24.44 -2.41 5.21
C SER A 52 -24.35 -1.48 3.98
N PRO A 53 -25.00 -1.77 2.83
CA PRO A 53 -24.73 -1.07 1.57
C PRO A 53 -24.82 0.45 1.66
N ARG A 54 -25.85 0.96 2.34
CA ARG A 54 -26.05 2.41 2.51
C ARG A 54 -25.03 3.02 3.49
N ALA A 55 -24.72 2.33 4.59
CA ALA A 55 -23.72 2.81 5.54
C ALA A 55 -22.32 2.79 4.93
N PHE A 56 -22.01 1.78 4.12
CA PHE A 56 -20.75 1.63 3.40
C PHE A 56 -20.53 2.80 2.44
N ALA A 57 -21.49 3.06 1.56
CA ALA A 57 -21.40 4.16 0.61
C ALA A 57 -21.26 5.53 1.32
N ASN A 58 -22.03 5.75 2.39
CA ASN A 58 -21.94 6.99 3.17
C ASN A 58 -20.60 7.13 3.89
N TYR A 59 -20.06 6.04 4.42
CA TYR A 59 -18.80 6.02 5.14
C TYR A 59 -17.63 6.27 4.18
N VAL A 60 -17.57 5.52 3.07
CA VAL A 60 -16.54 5.64 2.04
C VAL A 60 -16.49 7.07 1.50
N ARG A 61 -17.66 7.63 1.15
CA ARG A 61 -17.75 9.00 0.63
C ARG A 61 -17.46 10.05 1.70
N GLY A 62 -18.03 9.90 2.90
CA GLY A 62 -17.95 10.89 3.96
C GLY A 62 -16.55 11.02 4.57
N TYR A 63 -15.77 9.95 4.56
CA TYR A 63 -14.42 9.91 5.14
C TYR A 63 -13.30 9.83 4.10
N ASP A 64 -13.63 9.97 2.81
CA ASP A 64 -12.72 9.84 1.66
C ASP A 64 -11.78 8.62 1.80
N VAL A 65 -12.40 7.44 1.94
CA VAL A 65 -11.66 6.19 2.15
C VAL A 65 -10.75 5.89 0.96
N ALA A 66 -11.13 6.26 -0.26
CA ALA A 66 -10.30 6.05 -1.44
C ALA A 66 -8.95 6.79 -1.36
N ALA A 67 -8.93 8.05 -0.89
CA ALA A 67 -7.68 8.78 -0.67
C ALA A 67 -6.82 8.11 0.43
N LYS A 68 -7.46 7.64 1.51
CA LYS A 68 -6.77 6.95 2.61
C LYS A 68 -6.15 5.63 2.18
N VAL A 69 -6.87 4.84 1.38
CA VAL A 69 -6.36 3.59 0.81
C VAL A 69 -5.20 3.87 -0.14
N ARG A 70 -5.30 4.89 -1.01
CA ARG A 70 -4.18 5.30 -1.89
C ARG A 70 -2.94 5.65 -1.07
N HIS A 71 -3.10 6.47 -0.04
CA HIS A 71 -2.01 6.87 0.85
C HIS A 71 -1.41 5.66 1.57
N ALA A 72 -2.24 4.79 2.13
CA ALA A 72 -1.79 3.57 2.79
C ALA A 72 -1.03 2.63 1.85
N LYS A 73 -1.48 2.48 0.60
CA LYS A 73 -0.78 1.69 -0.43
C LYS A 73 0.55 2.35 -0.84
N LEU A 74 0.60 3.68 -0.96
CA LEU A 74 1.83 4.41 -1.26
C LEU A 74 2.92 4.16 -0.24
N HIS A 75 2.54 4.01 1.03
CA HIS A 75 3.45 3.81 2.16
C HIS A 75 3.62 2.35 2.59
N ASP A 76 3.13 1.37 1.81
CA ASP A 76 3.15 -0.06 2.16
C ASP A 76 2.47 -0.38 3.52
N LEU A 77 1.54 0.46 3.97
CA LEU A 77 0.82 0.31 5.24
C LEU A 77 -0.53 -0.40 5.08
N PHE A 78 -1.04 -0.51 3.85
CA PHE A 78 -2.38 -1.03 3.59
C PHE A 78 -2.59 -2.45 4.14
N ASP A 79 -1.67 -3.38 3.87
CA ASP A 79 -1.77 -4.76 4.38
C ASP A 79 -1.66 -4.80 5.92
N THR A 80 -0.82 -3.95 6.51
CA THR A 80 -0.69 -3.86 7.98
C THR A 80 -1.99 -3.35 8.63
N ILE A 81 -2.70 -2.43 7.97
CA ILE A 81 -3.99 -1.91 8.45
C ILE A 81 -5.06 -3.00 8.33
N LYS A 82 -5.08 -3.77 7.24
CA LYS A 82 -6.02 -4.88 7.06
C LYS A 82 -5.83 -5.98 8.11
N ASP A 83 -4.57 -6.34 8.37
CA ASP A 83 -4.19 -7.43 9.29
C ASP A 83 -4.37 -7.06 10.78
N ARG A 84 -4.54 -5.77 11.08
CA ARG A 84 -4.88 -5.31 12.43
C ARG A 84 -6.34 -5.71 12.73
N LEU A 85 -6.51 -6.87 13.37
CA LEU A 85 -7.78 -7.28 13.98
C LEU A 85 -8.35 -6.13 14.82
N SER A 86 -9.37 -5.43 14.30
CA SER A 86 -10.07 -4.39 15.05
C SER A 86 -10.83 -5.01 16.20
N HIS A 87 -10.27 -4.93 17.40
CA HIS A 87 -11.11 -4.87 18.58
C HIS A 87 -11.93 -3.58 18.51
N PRO A 88 -13.25 -3.63 18.79
CA PRO A 88 -14.21 -2.57 18.46
C PRO A 88 -13.94 -1.20 19.10
N TRP A 89 -13.00 -1.11 20.04
CA TRP A 89 -12.67 0.11 20.77
C TRP A 89 -11.66 1.04 20.06
N HIS A 90 -11.06 0.63 18.92
CA HIS A 90 -9.90 1.32 18.34
C HIS A 90 -10.09 1.96 16.94
N ALA A 91 -11.29 1.93 16.35
CA ALA A 91 -11.55 2.55 15.03
C ALA A 91 -11.11 4.03 14.96
N ARG A 92 -11.23 4.77 16.08
CA ARG A 92 -10.80 6.17 16.20
C ARG A 92 -9.27 6.34 16.15
N LEU A 93 -8.51 5.39 16.71
CA LEU A 93 -7.04 5.41 16.69
C LEU A 93 -6.49 5.05 15.30
N ALA A 94 -7.13 4.10 14.61
CA ALA A 94 -6.80 3.81 13.22
C ALA A 94 -6.95 5.06 12.34
N MET A 95 -8.09 5.75 12.44
CA MET A 95 -8.35 7.00 11.70
C MET A 95 -7.31 8.11 11.96
N HIS A 96 -6.79 8.22 13.18
CA HIS A 96 -5.74 9.20 13.52
C HIS A 96 -4.35 8.84 12.99
N ALA A 97 -4.06 7.56 12.77
CA ALA A 97 -2.75 7.10 12.31
C ALA A 97 -2.53 7.27 10.80
N ILE A 98 -3.59 7.56 10.04
CA ILE A 98 -3.58 7.67 8.58
C ILE A 98 -3.59 9.13 8.11
N MET A 99 -3.83 10.08 9.02
CA MET A 99 -3.87 11.51 8.72
C MET A 99 -2.49 12.15 8.73
#